data_AF-A0A183JBY1-F1
#
_entry.id   AF-A0A183JBY1-F1
#
_cell.length_a   1.000
_cell.length_b   1.000
_cell.length_c   1.000
_cell.angle_alpha   90.00
_cell.angle_beta   90.00
_cell.angle_gamma   90.00
#
_symmetry.space_group_name_H-M   'P 1'
#
loop_
_entity.id
_entity.type
_entity.pdbx_description
1 polymer ?
#
loop_
_entity_poly.entity_id
_entity_poly.type
_entity_poly.pdbx_seq_one_letter_code
_entity_poly.pdbx_strand_id
1 'polypeptide(L)'
;MPLLTTRATIYLGTWNTRTMWETGRVFQIAADKVMSGRDKGGNVRSKARTKSARAGLQFPVGRVHHLLRKGNYAERVGAGAPVYLAAILEYLAAEVLDLAGNAARDNNITV
;
A
#
# COMPACT_ATOMS: atom_id res chain seq x y z
N MET A 1 -56.11 28.87 -31.54
CA MET A 1 -55.61 27.49 -31.31
C MET A 1 -54.32 27.32 -32.11
N PRO A 2 -53.21 26.77 -31.60
CA PRO A 2 -52.83 26.35 -30.24
C PRO A 2 -51.67 27.23 -29.67
N LEU A 3 -51.64 27.62 -28.40
CA LEU A 3 -51.04 26.86 -27.28
C LEU A 3 -49.67 26.29 -27.64
N LEU A 4 -48.57 26.97 -27.28
CA LEU A 4 -47.23 26.42 -26.98
C LEU A 4 -46.18 27.54 -26.79
N THR A 5 -46.41 28.44 -25.83
CA THR A 5 -45.30 29.27 -25.27
C THR A 5 -45.55 29.55 -23.80
N THR A 6 -46.22 28.59 -23.16
CA THR A 6 -46.39 28.54 -21.72
C THR A 6 -45.00 28.40 -21.10
N ARG A 7 -44.65 29.34 -20.21
CA ARG A 7 -43.60 29.28 -19.19
C ARG A 7 -42.20 29.84 -19.49
N ALA A 8 -42.05 30.75 -20.46
CA ALA A 8 -40.78 31.50 -20.62
C ALA A 8 -40.78 32.92 -20.02
N THR A 9 -41.93 33.43 -19.56
CA THR A 9 -42.08 34.88 -19.24
C THR A 9 -42.64 35.18 -17.86
N ILE A 10 -42.67 34.20 -16.96
CA ILE A 10 -43.10 34.41 -15.57
C ILE A 10 -42.01 33.88 -14.66
N TYR A 11 -40.97 34.69 -14.43
CA TYR A 11 -40.37 34.95 -13.12
C TYR A 11 -39.22 35.98 -13.27
N LEU A 12 -39.54 37.14 -13.86
CA LEU A 12 -38.88 38.39 -13.48
C LEU A 12 -39.78 39.03 -12.44
N GLY A 13 -39.32 39.09 -11.18
CA GLY A 13 -39.92 39.94 -10.16
C GLY A 13 -40.45 39.22 -8.92
N THR A 14 -39.56 38.64 -8.12
CA THR A 14 -39.44 38.81 -6.65
C THR A 14 -38.34 37.88 -6.16
N TRP A 15 -37.09 38.35 -6.23
CA TRP A 15 -35.98 37.66 -5.57
C TRP A 15 -36.10 37.89 -4.07
N ASN A 16 -36.69 36.94 -3.37
CA ASN A 16 -36.64 36.91 -1.92
C ASN A 16 -35.22 36.49 -1.52
N THR A 17 -34.57 37.23 -0.60
CA THR A 17 -33.22 36.91 -0.12
C THR A 17 -33.14 35.46 0.34
N ARG A 18 -34.23 34.90 0.88
CA ARG A 18 -34.34 33.52 1.36
C ARG A 18 -34.25 32.45 0.26
N THR A 19 -34.82 32.68 -0.92
CA THR A 19 -34.74 31.71 -2.04
C THR A 19 -33.39 31.76 -2.74
N MET A 20 -32.71 32.91 -2.67
CA MET A 20 -31.38 33.13 -3.23
C MET A 20 -30.29 32.31 -2.49
N TRP A 21 -30.39 32.19 -1.16
CA TRP A 21 -29.51 31.36 -0.32
C TRP A 21 -29.71 29.84 -0.50
N GLU A 22 -30.88 29.41 -0.98
CA GLU A 22 -31.12 28.00 -1.30
C GLU A 22 -30.54 27.63 -2.65
N THR A 23 -30.77 28.43 -3.70
CA THR A 23 -30.19 28.17 -5.04
C THR A 23 -28.67 28.18 -5.02
N GLY A 24 -28.05 29.11 -4.27
CA GLY A 24 -26.60 29.13 -4.06
C GLY A 24 -26.07 27.88 -3.35
N ARG A 25 -26.81 27.35 -2.36
CA ARG A 25 -26.45 26.10 -1.66
C ARG A 25 -26.52 24.88 -2.58
N VAL A 26 -27.53 24.79 -3.44
CA VAL A 26 -27.64 23.66 -4.39
C VAL A 26 -26.52 23.70 -5.43
N PHE A 27 -26.14 24.91 -5.88
CA PHE A 27 -24.98 25.11 -6.76
C PHE A 27 -23.66 24.76 -6.06
N GLN A 28 -23.50 25.15 -4.79
CA GLN A 28 -22.32 24.80 -3.99
C GLN A 28 -22.23 23.29 -3.74
N ILE A 29 -23.34 22.62 -3.41
CA ILE A 29 -23.39 21.17 -3.21
C ILE A 29 -23.10 20.41 -4.52
N ALA A 30 -23.58 20.91 -5.65
CA ALA A 30 -23.27 20.35 -6.97
C ALA A 30 -21.80 20.56 -7.36
N ALA A 31 -21.23 21.75 -7.07
CA ALA A 31 -19.82 22.06 -7.28
C ALA A 31 -18.91 21.21 -6.37
N ASP A 32 -19.26 21.04 -5.10
CA ASP A 32 -18.53 20.22 -4.14
C ASP A 32 -18.56 18.73 -4.54
N LYS A 33 -19.67 18.24 -5.10
CA LYS A 33 -19.76 16.88 -5.68
C LYS A 33 -18.90 16.70 -6.93
N VAL A 34 -18.79 17.71 -7.79
CA VAL A 34 -17.93 17.65 -8.99
C VAL A 34 -16.44 17.73 -8.62
N MET A 35 -16.10 18.47 -7.56
CA MET A 35 -14.72 18.62 -7.08
C MET A 35 -14.24 17.46 -6.18
N SER A 36 -15.17 16.70 -5.58
CA SER A 36 -14.88 15.47 -4.81
C SER A 36 -14.47 14.28 -5.70
N GLY A 37 -14.65 14.35 -7.01
CA GLY A 37 -14.39 13.23 -7.94
C GLY A 37 -12.99 13.21 -8.57
N ARG A 38 -12.07 14.06 -8.11
CA ARG A 38 -10.70 14.13 -8.67
C ARG A 38 -9.66 13.71 -7.65
N ASP A 39 -9.79 12.46 -7.20
CA ASP A 39 -8.68 11.72 -6.61
C ASP A 39 -7.59 11.54 -7.67
N LYS A 40 -6.73 12.57 -7.76
CA LYS A 40 -5.38 12.40 -8.31
C LYS A 40 -4.76 11.21 -7.58
N GLY A 41 -4.31 10.20 -8.33
CA GLY A 41 -3.78 8.93 -7.84
C GLY A 41 -2.60 9.06 -6.87
N GLY A 42 -2.88 9.50 -5.65
CA GLY A 42 -2.01 9.39 -4.51
C GLY A 42 -2.26 8.04 -3.89
N ASN A 43 -1.58 7.01 -4.40
CA ASN A 43 -1.50 5.75 -3.68
C ASN A 43 -0.86 6.07 -2.32
N VAL A 44 -1.64 6.06 -1.24
CA VAL A 44 -1.15 6.16 0.13
C VAL A 44 -0.11 5.06 0.27
N ARG A 45 1.18 5.44 0.27
CA ARG A 45 2.29 4.48 0.25
C ARG A 45 2.19 3.62 1.50
N SER A 46 1.61 2.43 1.35
CA SER A 46 1.49 1.48 2.45
C SER A 46 2.89 1.15 2.96
N LYS A 47 3.03 0.97 4.27
CA LYS A 47 4.32 0.70 4.91
C LYS A 47 4.99 -0.47 4.19
N ALA A 48 6.16 -0.22 3.60
CA ALA A 48 6.85 -1.22 2.81
C ALA A 48 7.23 -2.42 3.68
N ARG A 49 6.67 -3.60 3.39
CA ARG A 49 7.11 -4.87 4.01
C ARG A 49 8.42 -5.33 3.39
N THR A 50 9.35 -5.78 4.23
CA THR A 50 10.64 -6.31 3.79
C THR A 50 10.46 -7.63 3.04
N LYS A 51 11.43 -8.00 2.18
CA LYS A 51 11.41 -9.29 1.48
C LYS A 51 11.43 -10.48 2.45
N SER A 52 12.19 -10.37 3.54
CA SER A 52 12.19 -11.36 4.63
C SER A 52 10.81 -11.51 5.27
N ALA A 53 10.16 -10.40 5.63
CA ALA A 53 8.83 -10.44 6.23
C ALA A 53 7.75 -11.01 5.27
N ARG A 54 7.91 -10.83 3.95
CA ARG A 54 7.02 -11.45 2.96
C ARG A 54 7.29 -12.94 2.78
N ALA A 55 8.53 -13.38 2.96
CA ALA A 55 8.94 -14.78 2.84
C ALA A 55 8.77 -15.58 4.15
N GLY A 56 8.51 -14.91 5.29
CA GLY A 56 8.42 -15.55 6.59
C GLY A 56 9.77 -15.99 7.16
N LEU A 57 10.87 -15.37 6.70
CA LEU A 57 12.24 -15.73 7.10
C LEU A 57 12.79 -14.71 8.10
N GLN A 58 13.50 -15.19 9.13
CA GLN A 58 14.32 -14.34 10.01
C GLN A 58 15.57 -13.83 9.31
N PHE A 59 16.16 -14.64 8.43
CA PHE A 59 17.36 -14.26 7.70
C PHE A 59 17.09 -13.13 6.68
N PRO A 60 18.07 -12.22 6.46
CA PRO A 60 17.86 -11.02 5.67
C PRO A 60 17.94 -11.30 4.14
N VAL A 61 16.82 -11.65 3.51
CA VAL A 61 16.69 -11.91 2.06
C VAL A 61 17.23 -10.76 1.21
N GLY A 62 16.98 -9.51 1.62
CA GLY A 62 17.48 -8.32 0.90
C GLY A 62 19.00 -8.23 0.87
N ARG A 63 19.66 -8.61 1.98
CA ARG A 63 21.13 -8.64 2.10
C ARG A 63 21.71 -9.79 1.28
N VAL A 64 21.11 -10.98 1.34
CA VAL A 64 21.52 -12.14 0.54
C VAL A 64 21.48 -11.79 -0.95
N HIS A 65 20.40 -11.14 -1.41
CA HIS A 65 20.30 -10.69 -2.81
C HIS A 65 21.40 -9.69 -3.19
N HIS A 66 21.74 -8.75 -2.30
CA HIS A 66 22.83 -7.81 -2.53
C HIS A 66 24.19 -8.52 -2.64
N LEU A 67 24.47 -9.46 -1.73
CA LEU A 67 25.71 -10.25 -1.73
C LEU A 67 25.83 -11.11 -3.00
N LEU A 68 24.73 -11.73 -3.46
CA LEU A 68 24.73 -12.50 -4.70
C LEU A 68 25.08 -11.65 -5.93
N ARG A 69 24.62 -10.40 -5.98
CA ARG A 69 24.99 -9.47 -7.07
C ARG A 69 26.43 -8.97 -6.94
N LYS A 70 26.86 -8.65 -5.71
CA LYS A 70 28.23 -8.19 -5.45
C LYS A 70 29.27 -9.28 -5.74
N GLY A 71 28.91 -10.54 -5.55
CA GLY A 71 29.78 -11.69 -5.78
C GLY A 71 29.98 -12.07 -7.25
N ASN A 72 29.32 -11.41 -8.21
CA ASN A 72 29.43 -11.68 -9.65
C ASN A 72 29.20 -13.16 -10.04
N TYR A 73 28.37 -13.89 -9.29
CA TYR A 73 28.10 -15.31 -9.55
C TYR A 73 27.32 -15.56 -10.86
N ALA A 74 26.56 -14.57 -11.32
CA ALA A 74 25.85 -14.56 -12.58
C ALA A 74 25.56 -13.12 -13.01
N GLU A 75 25.36 -12.89 -14.32
CA GLU A 75 24.97 -11.58 -14.86
C GLU A 75 23.63 -11.10 -14.27
N ARG A 76 22.68 -12.03 -14.06
CA ARG A 76 21.36 -11.77 -13.50
C ARG A 76 21.05 -12.74 -12.37
N VAL A 77 20.52 -12.20 -11.28
CA VAL A 77 20.03 -12.98 -10.14
C VAL A 77 18.51 -12.91 -10.11
N GLY A 78 17.85 -14.06 -10.24
CA GLY A 78 16.40 -14.17 -10.18
C GLY A 78 15.83 -13.79 -8.81
N ALA A 79 14.59 -13.31 -8.76
CA ALA A 79 13.99 -12.81 -7.52
C ALA A 79 13.80 -13.91 -6.45
N GLY A 80 13.63 -15.17 -6.85
CA GLY A 80 13.47 -16.32 -5.94
C GLY A 80 14.79 -16.85 -5.38
N ALA A 81 15.91 -16.68 -6.09
CA ALA A 81 17.23 -17.16 -5.66
C ALA A 81 17.62 -16.72 -4.23
N PRO A 82 17.53 -15.43 -3.85
CA PRO A 82 17.88 -15.00 -2.49
C PRO A 82 16.89 -15.49 -1.42
N VAL A 83 15.64 -15.79 -1.79
CA VAL A 83 14.64 -16.34 -0.85
C VAL A 83 15.00 -17.79 -0.53
N TYR A 84 15.26 -18.58 -1.57
CA TYR A 84 15.63 -19.99 -1.43
C TYR A 84 16.93 -20.15 -0.64
N LEU A 85 17.96 -19.37 -0.98
CA LEU A 85 19.23 -19.41 -0.27
C LEU A 85 19.09 -18.96 1.20
N ALA A 86 18.34 -17.89 1.47
CA ALA A 86 18.11 -17.46 2.84
C ALA A 86 17.38 -18.53 3.68
N ALA A 87 16.40 -19.22 3.10
CA ALA A 87 15.68 -20.30 3.78
C ALA A 87 16.59 -21.48 4.14
N ILE A 88 17.46 -21.90 3.21
CA ILE A 88 18.42 -22.99 3.48
C ILE A 88 19.39 -22.58 4.60
N LEU A 89 19.93 -21.36 4.53
CA LEU A 89 20.87 -20.87 5.54
C LEU A 89 20.20 -20.77 6.92
N GLU A 90 18.95 -20.32 6.98
CA GLU A 90 18.18 -20.24 8.23
C GLU A 90 17.90 -21.63 8.81
N TYR A 91 17.50 -22.58 7.97
CA TYR A 91 17.28 -23.96 8.38
C TYR A 91 18.56 -24.60 8.96
N LEU A 92 19.68 -24.51 8.23
CA LEU A 92 20.95 -25.08 8.69
C LEU A 92 21.46 -24.42 9.96
N ALA A 93 21.31 -23.09 10.09
CA ALA A 93 21.69 -22.39 11.31
C ALA A 93 20.83 -22.82 12.50
N ALA A 94 19.52 -22.97 12.30
CA ALA A 94 18.61 -23.45 13.34
C ALA A 94 18.97 -24.86 13.82
N GLU A 95 19.24 -25.78 12.89
CA GLU A 95 19.63 -27.15 13.20
C GLU A 95 20.93 -27.20 14.03
N VAL A 96 21.95 -26.48 13.59
CA VAL A 96 23.24 -26.43 14.30
C VAL A 96 23.09 -25.80 15.68
N LEU A 97 22.28 -24.75 15.80
CA LEU A 97 22.02 -24.09 17.08
C LEU A 97 21.22 -24.96 18.04
N ASP A 98 20.28 -25.77 17.57
CA ASP A 98 19.51 -26.69 18.41
C ASP A 98 20.43 -27.79 18.99
N LEU A 99 21.25 -28.41 18.14
CA LEU A 99 22.23 -29.40 18.57
C LEU A 99 23.27 -28.80 19.53
N ALA A 100 23.77 -27.60 19.22
CA ALA A 100 24.71 -26.91 20.10
C ALA A 100 24.07 -26.50 21.45
N GLY A 101 22.79 -26.10 21.43
CA GLY A 101 22.04 -25.77 22.64
C GLY A 101 21.82 -26.99 23.54
N ASN A 102 21.51 -28.14 22.94
CA ASN A 102 21.41 -29.41 23.66
C ASN A 102 22.77 -29.80 24.26
N ALA A 103 23.85 -29.73 23.48
CA ALA A 103 25.18 -29.99 23.99
C ALA A 103 25.60 -29.03 25.10
N ALA A 104 25.26 -27.74 25.02
CA ALA A 104 25.55 -26.77 26.09
C ALA A 104 24.81 -27.13 27.39
N ARG A 105 23.54 -27.51 27.30
CA ARG A 105 22.74 -27.98 28.45
C ARG A 105 23.33 -29.22 29.08
N ASP A 106 23.74 -30.20 28.28
CA ASP A 106 24.38 -31.43 28.76
C ASP A 106 25.69 -31.16 29.50
N ASN A 107 26.41 -30.12 29.09
CA ASN A 107 27.63 -29.63 29.75
C ASN A 107 27.35 -28.65 30.91
N ASN A 108 26.09 -28.47 31.32
CA ASN A 108 25.65 -27.51 32.34
C ASN A 108 26.06 -26.05 32.06
N ILE A 109 26.34 -25.73 30.79
CA ILE A 109 26.59 -24.37 30.32
C ILE A 109 25.22 -23.79 29.98
N THR A 110 24.72 -22.89 30.82
CA THR A 110 23.47 -22.18 30.56
C THR A 110 23.71 -21.12 29.49
N VAL A 111 22.94 -21.21 28.41
CA VAL A 111 22.90 -20.25 27.28
C VAL A 111 21.75 -19.27 27.43
#